data_AF-W1XPL7-F1
#
_entry.id   AF-W1XPL7-F1
#
_cell.length_a   1.000
_cell.length_b   1.000
_cell.length_c   1.000
_cell.angle_alpha   90.00
_cell.angle_beta   90.00
_cell.angle_gamma   90.00
#
_symmetry.space_group_name_H-M   'P 1'
#
loop_
_entity.id
_entity.type
_entity.pdbx_description
1 polymer ?
#
loop_
_entity_poly.entity_id
_entity_poly.type
_entity_poly.pdbx_seq_one_letter_code
_entity_poly.pdbx_strand_id
1 'polypeptide(L)' 'LAGWVANDVTPPGKRHAEYMTTLTRMIPAPLLGEIPWLAENPENAATGKYINLALL' A
#
# COMPACT_ATOMS: atom_id res chain seq x y z
N LEU A 1 -13.65 -5.22 11.84
CA LEU A 1 -12.83 -5.36 10.62
C LEU A 1 -11.37 -5.35 11.03
N ALA A 2 -10.52 -6.20 10.45
CA ALA A 2 -9.10 -6.27 10.81
C ALA A 2 -8.32 -5.00 10.42
N GLY A 3 -8.77 -4.28 9.39
CA GLY A 3 -8.16 -3.04 8.88
C GLY A 3 -8.42 -2.87 7.39
N TRP A 4 -7.70 -1.96 6.75
CA TRP A 4 -7.69 -1.74 5.30
C TRP A 4 -6.26 -1.61 4.75
N VAL A 5 -6.08 -1.87 3.47
CA VAL A 5 -4.79 -1.74 2.76
C VAL A 5 -4.98 -0.70 1.65
N ALA A 6 -4.07 0.27 1.56
CA ALA A 6 -4.01 1.17 0.41
C ALA A 6 -3.27 0.47 -0.73
N ASN A 7 -3.94 0.21 -1.86
CA ASN A 7 -3.33 -0.41 -3.02
C ASN A 7 -3.21 0.62 -4.15
N ASP A 8 -1.99 1.03 -4.45
CA ASP A 8 -1.70 1.99 -5.50
C ASP A 8 -1.74 1.29 -6.88
N VAL A 9 -2.92 1.26 -7.48
CA VAL A 9 -3.12 0.71 -8.83
C VAL A 9 -2.64 1.63 -9.96
N THR A 10 -2.35 2.89 -9.62
CA THR A 10 -1.80 3.91 -10.53
C THR A 10 -0.63 4.62 -9.85
N PRO A 11 0.28 5.26 -10.64
CA PRO A 11 1.36 6.04 -10.05
C PRO A 11 0.84 7.06 -9.04
N PRO A 12 1.46 7.18 -7.84
CA PRO A 12 1.01 8.11 -6.83
C PRO A 12 1.12 9.55 -7.34
N GLY A 13 0.00 10.27 -7.27
CA GLY A 13 -0.07 11.68 -7.67
C GLY A 13 0.61 12.60 -6.65
N LYS A 14 0.77 13.88 -7.01
CA LYS A 14 1.41 14.91 -6.15
C LYS A 14 0.78 15.07 -4.75
N ARG A 15 -0.48 14.65 -4.58
CA ARG A 15 -1.26 14.76 -3.34
C ARG A 15 -1.50 13.43 -2.62
N HIS A 16 -0.71 12.39 -2.93
CA HIS A 16 -0.84 11.07 -2.31
C HIS A 16 -0.89 11.13 -0.77
N ALA A 17 0.00 11.90 -0.15
CA ALA A 17 0.06 12.07 1.30
C ALA A 17 -1.21 12.73 1.90
N GLU A 18 -1.79 13.71 1.20
CA GLU A 18 -3.03 14.37 1.62
C GLU A 18 -4.23 13.43 1.53
N TYR A 19 -4.28 12.61 0.47
CA TYR A 19 -5.29 11.56 0.32
C TYR A 19 -5.17 10.53 1.43
N MET A 20 -3.96 10.02 1.69
CA MET A 20 -3.72 9.06 2.77
C MET A 20 -4.09 9.61 4.15
N THR A 21 -3.78 10.88 4.41
CA THR A 21 -4.19 11.56 5.66
C THR A 21 -5.70 11.61 5.79
N THR A 22 -6.40 11.92 4.69
CA THR A 22 -7.86 12.01 4.68
C THR A 22 -8.51 10.64 4.87
N LEU A 23 -8.08 9.63 4.12
CA LEU A 23 -8.59 8.26 4.22
C LEU A 23 -8.37 7.67 5.61
N THR A 24 -7.20 7.88 6.20
CA THR A 24 -6.89 7.41 7.56
C THR A 24 -7.79 8.06 8.62
N ARG A 25 -8.21 9.32 8.43
CA ARG A 25 -9.17 9.98 9.33
C ARG A 25 -10.62 9.53 9.10
N MET A 26 -10.98 9.23 7.86
CA MET A 26 -12.37 9.01 7.45
C MET A 26 -12.81 7.54 7.53
N ILE A 27 -11.89 6.59 7.35
CA ILE A 27 -12.19 5.16 7.43
C ILE A 27 -12.03 4.71 8.90
N PRO A 28 -13.11 4.27 9.59
CA PRO A 28 -13.05 3.85 10.98
C PRO A 28 -12.49 2.43 11.13
N ALA A 29 -11.31 2.19 10.57
CA ALA A 29 -10.54 0.95 10.66
C ALA A 29 -9.04 1.25 10.50
N PRO A 30 -8.14 0.49 11.13
CA PRO A 30 -6.70 0.73 11.04
C PRO A 30 -6.18 0.51 9.61
N LEU A 31 -5.27 1.38 9.17
CA LEU A 31 -4.46 1.16 7.97
C LEU A 31 -3.42 0.07 8.27
N LEU A 32 -3.45 -1.03 7.52
CA LEU A 32 -2.54 -2.16 7.66
C LEU A 32 -1.23 -1.99 6.89
N GLY A 33 -1.22 -1.11 5.88
CA GLY A 33 -0.06 -0.81 5.06
C GLY A 33 -0.45 -0.34 3.67
N GLU A 34 0.57 -0.04 2.87
CA GLU A 34 0.46 0.36 1.46
C GLU A 34 1.09 -0.71 0.56
N ILE A 35 0.38 -1.11 -0.49
CA ILE A 35 0.93 -1.86 -1.62
C ILE A 35 1.30 -0.83 -2.68
N PRO A 36 2.59 -0.67 -3.00
CA PRO A 36 3.04 0.37 -3.90
C PRO A 36 2.69 0.05 -5.36
N TRP A 37 2.54 1.10 -6.15
CA TRP A 37 2.44 0.97 -7.59
C TRP A 37 3.75 0.41 -8.17
N LEU A 38 3.62 -0.56 -9.08
CA LEU A 38 4.74 -1.15 -9.80
C LEU A 38 4.76 -0.60 -11.23
N ALA A 39 5.89 0.01 -11.61
CA ALA A 39 6.07 0.58 -12.95
C ALA A 39 6.25 -0.48 -14.03
N GLU A 40 6.80 -1.63 -13.63
CA GLU A 40 6.99 -2.82 -14.44
C GLU A 40 5.98 -3.88 -14.03
N ASN A 41 5.84 -4.90 -14.87
CA ASN A 41 4.95 -6.02 -14.54
C ASN A 41 5.39 -6.68 -13.21
N PRO A 42 4.44 -7.13 -12.37
CA PRO A 42 4.74 -7.69 -11.05
C PRO A 42 5.74 -8.84 -11.07
N GLU A 43 5.79 -9.65 -12.13
CA GLU A 43 6.73 -10.77 -12.29
C GLU A 43 8.20 -10.33 -12.41
N ASN A 44 8.46 -9.07 -12.80
CA ASN A 44 9.81 -8.53 -12.95
C ASN A 44 10.21 -7.61 -11.79
N ALA A 45 9.23 -7.16 -11.00
CA ALA A 45 9.47 -6.25 -9.89
C ALA A 45 10.18 -6.93 -8.72
N ALA A 46 11.15 -6.22 -8.13
CA ALA A 46 11.88 -6.66 -6.94
C ALA A 46 11.01 -6.58 -5.66
N THR A 47 9.98 -7.43 -5.59
CA THR A 47 8.98 -7.45 -4.51
C THR A 47 9.37 -8.34 -3.33
N GLY A 48 10.45 -9.13 -3.44
CA GLY A 48 10.89 -10.05 -2.39
C GLY A 48 11.11 -9.38 -1.02
N LYS A 49 11.46 -8.09 -0.99
CA LYS A 49 11.60 -7.28 0.25
C LYS A 49 10.31 -7.15 1.07
N TYR A 50 9.14 -7.42 0.47
CA TYR A 50 7.85 -7.37 1.17
C TYR A 50 7.49 -8.69 1.85
N ILE A 51 8.25 -9.76 1.63
CA ILE A 51 8.03 -11.06 2.26
C ILE A 51 9.10 -11.25 3.34
N ASN A 52 8.65 -11.44 4.59
CA ASN A 52 9.54 -11.84 5.68
C ASN A 52 9.38 -13.35 5.93
N LEU A 53 10.34 -14.12 5.45
CA LEU A 53 10.34 -15.58 5.61
C LEU A 53 10.66 -16.04 7.04
N ALA A 54 11.14 -15.16 7.93
CA ALA A 54 11.38 -15.50 9.33
C ALA A 54 10.09 -15.63 10.16
N LEU A 55 8.93 -15.30 9.58
CA LEU A 55 7.61 -15.42 10.19
C LEU A 55 6.88 -16.73 9.80
N LEU A 56 7.52 -17.58 9.01
CA LEU A 56 7.09 -18.94 8.66
C LEU A 56 7.75 -19.97 9.59
#